data_AF-A0A439KLB8-F1
#
_entry.id   AF-A0A439KLB8-F1
#
_cell.length_a   1.000
_cell.length_b   1.000
_cell.length_c   1.000
_cell.angle_alpha   90.00
_cell.angle_beta   90.00
_cell.angle_gamma   90.00
#
_symmetry.space_group_name_H-M   'P 1'
#
loop_
_entity.id
_entity.type
_entity.pdbx_description
1 polymer ?
#
loop_
_entity_poly.entity_id
_entity_poly.type
_entity_poly.pdbx_seq_one_letter_code
_entity_poly.pdbx_strand_id
1 'polypeptide(L)' 'MATERPLKIAIVAGEESGDLLGADIVASLKRATGREVRLVGIGGRHLQALGLTPLFDGGEIALMGLSAI' A
#
# COMPACT_ATOMS: atom_id res chain seq x y z
N MET A 1 8.56 -24.42 -13.26
CA MET A 1 7.93 -23.93 -12.02
C MET A 1 6.51 -23.51 -12.36
N ALA A 2 5.50 -24.11 -11.72
CA ALA A 2 4.15 -23.57 -11.82
C ALA A 2 4.20 -22.12 -11.33
N THR A 3 3.90 -21.16 -12.19
CA THR A 3 3.84 -19.75 -11.84
C THR A 3 2.68 -19.58 -10.87
N GLU A 4 2.96 -19.63 -9.56
CA GLU A 4 1.95 -19.39 -8.54
C GLU A 4 1.27 -18.04 -8.82
N ARG A 5 -0.06 -18.03 -8.73
CA ARG A 5 -0.85 -16.83 -9.00
C ARG A 5 -0.31 -15.68 -8.14
N PRO A 6 -0.27 -14.43 -8.64
CA PRO A 6 0.16 -13.28 -7.85
C PRO A 6 -0.67 -13.14 -6.56
N LEU A 7 -0.03 -12.71 -5.47
CA LEU A 7 -0.71 -12.29 -4.25
C LEU A 7 -1.33 -10.92 -4.48
N LYS A 8 -2.65 -10.88 -4.60
CA LYS A 8 -3.38 -9.61 -4.70
C LYS A 8 -3.79 -9.15 -3.29
N ILE A 9 -3.29 -8.00 -2.86
CA ILE A 9 -3.49 -7.45 -1.51
C ILE A 9 -4.18 -6.10 -1.63
N ALA A 10 -5.27 -5.92 -0.89
CA ALA A 10 -5.88 -4.62 -0.69
C ALA A 10 -5.26 -3.95 0.54
N ILE A 11 -4.85 -2.69 0.42
CA ILE A 11 -4.26 -1.92 1.50
C ILE A 11 -4.83 -0.50 1.55
N VAL A 12 -5.03 0.02 2.75
CA VAL A 12 -5.51 1.39 2.99
C VAL A 12 -4.62 2.02 4.05
N ALA A 13 -3.83 3.01 3.65
CA ALA A 13 -3.00 3.83 4.52
C ALA A 13 -3.32 5.32 4.29
N GLY A 14 -3.90 5.98 5.30
CA GLY A 14 -4.31 7.39 5.25
C GLY A 14 -3.27 8.38 5.78
N GLU A 15 -2.21 7.90 6.42
CA GLU A 15 -1.15 8.70 7.02
C GLU A 15 0.23 8.16 6.64
N GLU A 16 1.28 8.99 6.71
CA GLU A 16 2.65 8.59 6.35
C GLU A 16 3.17 7.41 7.19
N SER A 17 2.82 7.36 8.48
CA SER A 17 3.17 6.24 9.37
C SER A 17 2.56 4.92 8.89
N GLY A 18 1.30 4.93 8.46
CA GLY A 18 0.63 3.76 7.89
C GLY A 18 1.20 3.35 6.54
N ASP A 19 1.63 4.30 5.72
CA ASP A 19 2.27 4.03 4.41
C ASP A 19 3.61 3.31 4.58
N LEU A 20 4.44 3.74 5.55
CA LEU A 20 5.69 3.09 5.91
C LEU A 20 5.48 1.65 6.40
N LEU A 21 4.60 1.47 7.38
CA LEU A 21 4.28 0.15 7.93
C LEU A 21 3.70 -0.78 6.86
N GLY A 22 2.82 -0.25 6.01
CA GLY A 22 2.24 -0.98 4.90
C GLY A 22 3.30 -1.46 3.91
N ALA A 23 4.24 -0.59 3.55
CA ALA A 23 5.34 -0.92 2.65
C ALA A 23 6.23 -2.04 3.21
N ASP A 24 6.55 -1.99 4.51
CA ASP A 24 7.34 -3.02 5.19
C ASP A 24 6.64 -4.38 5.21
N ILE A 25 5.33 -4.41 5.46
CA ILE A 25 4.53 -5.64 5.41
C ILE A 25 4.55 -6.23 3.99
N VAL A 26 4.31 -5.41 2.97
CA VAL A 26 4.30 -5.87 1.56
C VAL A 26 5.67 -6.43 1.16
N ALA A 27 6.75 -5.73 1.48
CA ALA A 27 8.11 -6.18 1.19
C ALA A 27 8.42 -7.51 1.90
N SER A 28 7.99 -7.65 3.16
CA SER A 28 8.17 -8.88 3.94
C SER A 28 7.37 -10.05 3.35
N LEU A 29 6.13 -9.82 2.94
CA LEU A 29 5.30 -10.86 2.28
C LEU A 29 5.90 -11.31 0.95
N LYS A 30 6.42 -10.39 0.15
CA LYS A 30 7.13 -10.72 -1.11
C LYS A 30 8.34 -11.61 -0.83
N ARG A 31 9.15 -11.28 0.18
CA ARG A 31 10.33 -12.09 0.58
C ARG A 31 9.93 -13.45 1.14
N ALA A 32 8.93 -13.51 2.02
CA ALA A 32 8.52 -14.74 2.68
C ALA A 32 7.86 -15.74 1.72
N THR A 33 7.15 -15.24 0.71
CA THR A 33 6.39 -16.10 -0.22
C THR A 33 7.10 -16.32 -1.54
N GLY A 34 8.06 -15.47 -1.93
CA GLY A 34 8.68 -15.50 -3.25
C GLY A 34 7.72 -15.19 -4.40
N ARG A 35 6.49 -14.77 -4.11
CA ARG A 35 5.44 -14.51 -5.10
C ARG A 35 5.43 -13.05 -5.54
N GLU A 36 4.98 -12.82 -6.77
CA GLU A 36 4.60 -11.48 -7.22
C GLU A 36 3.49 -10.94 -6.31
N VAL A 37 3.63 -9.70 -5.82
CA VAL A 37 2.59 -9.03 -5.03
C VAL A 37 2.00 -7.90 -5.87
N ARG A 38 0.67 -7.88 -5.98
CA ARG A 38 -0.10 -6.83 -6.65
C ARG A 38 -0.94 -6.08 -5.63
N LEU A 39 -0.76 -4.78 -5.56
CA LEU A 39 -1.44 -3.92 -4.60
C LEU A 39 -2.67 -3.25 -5.23
N VAL A 40 -3.73 -3.08 -4.43
CA VAL A 40 -4.88 -2.23 -4.74
C VAL A 40 -5.28 -1.44 -3.49
N GLY A 41 -5.82 -0.23 -3.65
CA GLY A 41 -6.32 0.58 -2.53
C GLY A 41 -5.70 1.98 -2.46
N ILE A 42 -5.39 2.44 -1.24
CA ILE A 42 -4.95 3.81 -0.93
C ILE A 42 -3.62 3.74 -0.16
N GLY A 43 -2.66 4.56 -0.55
CA GLY A 43 -1.36 4.61 0.08
C GLY A 43 -0.51 5.75 -0.45
N GLY A 44 0.48 6.14 0.35
CA GLY A 44 1.41 7.20 0.04
C GLY A 44 2.55 6.74 -0.86
N ARG A 45 3.63 7.52 -0.86
CA ARG A 45 4.79 7.33 -1.75
C ARG A 45 5.48 5.97 -1.58
N HIS A 46 5.48 5.39 -0.38
CA HIS A 46 6.18 4.13 -0.10
C HIS A 46 5.41 2.94 -0.69
N LEU A 47 4.10 2.89 -0.52
CA LEU A 47 3.26 1.87 -1.17
C LEU A 47 3.22 2.05 -2.70
N GLN A 48 3.22 3.28 -3.19
CA GLN A 48 3.30 3.58 -4.61
C GLN A 48 4.61 3.07 -5.23
N ALA A 49 5.74 3.23 -4.54
CA ALA A 49 7.03 2.68 -4.97
C ALA A 49 7.03 1.14 -5.07
N LEU A 50 6.10 0.46 -4.39
CA LEU A 50 5.90 -1.00 -4.47
C LEU A 50 4.85 -1.41 -5.52
N GLY A 51 4.40 -0.48 -6.36
CA GLY A 51 3.47 -0.76 -7.46
C GLY A 51 2.00 -0.57 -7.10
N LEU A 52 1.68 0.03 -5.95
CA LEU A 52 0.32 0.51 -5.71
C LEU A 52 0.02 1.66 -6.67
N THR A 53 -1.01 1.49 -7.51
CA THR A 53 -1.64 2.61 -8.20
C THR A 53 -2.81 3.07 -7.33
N PRO A 54 -2.71 4.23 -6.64
CA PRO A 54 -3.77 4.68 -5.75
C PRO A 54 -5.03 4.94 -6.57
N LEU A 55 -6.19 4.55 -6.02
CA LEU A 55 -7.48 4.86 -6.65
C LEU A 55 -7.84 6.36 -6.54
N PHE A 56 -7.20 7.07 -5.62
CA PHE A 56 -7.42 8.47 -5.27
C PHE A 56 -6.11 9.06 -4.76
N ASP A 57 -5.88 10.36 -4.96
CA ASP A 57 -4.74 11.05 -4.33
C ASP A 57 -5.00 11.16 -2.82
N GLY A 58 -4.06 10.69 -1.99
CA GLY A 58 -4.18 10.76 -0.53
C GLY A 58 -4.38 12.18 -0.01
N GLY A 59 -3.88 13.21 -0.72
CA GLY A 59 -4.12 14.61 -0.40
C GLY A 59 -5.56 15.07 -0.66
N GLU A 60 -6.28 14.43 -1.59
CA GLU A 60 -7.68 14.77 -1.91
C GLU A 60 -8.68 14.14 -0.92
N ILE A 61 -8.32 13.03 -0.28
CA ILE A 61 -9.15 12.34 0.72
C ILE A 61 -8.69 12.57 2.16
N ALA A 62 -7.55 13.24 2.37
CA ALA A 62 -7.10 13.65 3.68
C ALA A 62 -8.16 14.59 4.28
N LEU A 63 -9.05 14.00 5.07
CA LEU A 63 -10.01 14.75 5.86
C LEU A 63 -9.18 15.47 6.93
N MET A 64 -8.83 16.74 6.69
CA MET A 64 -8.48 17.62 7.80
C MET A 64 -9.67 17.57 8.75
N GLY A 65 -9.48 16.96 9.92
CA GLY A 65 -10.52 16.98 10.96
C GLY A 65 -10.95 18.42 11.20
N LEU A 66 -12.18 18.62 11.68
CA LEU A 66 -12.80 19.92 11.98
C LEU A 66 -12.02 20.80 13.00
N SER A 67 -10.79 20.44 13.33
CA SER A 67 -9.89 21.12 14.25
C SER A 67 -8.45 20.61 14.09
N ALA A 68 -7.92 20.43 12.87
CA ALA A 68 -6.50 20.15 12.71
C ALA A 68 -5.69 21.33 13.29
N ILE A 69 -5.29 21.21 14.56
CA ILE A 69 -4.33 22.07 15.27
C ILE A 69 -2.93 21.59 14.92
#